data_AF-A0A9D8QA06-F1
#
_entry.id   AF-A0A9D8QA06-F1
#
_cell.length_a   1.000
_cell.length_b   1.000
_cell.length_c   1.000
_cell.angle_alpha   90.00
_cell.angle_beta   90.00
_cell.angle_gamma   90.00
#
_symmetry.space_group_name_H-M   'P 1'
#
loop_
_entity.id
_entity.type
_entity.pdbx_description
1 polymer ?
#
loop_
_entity_poly.entity_id
_entity_poly.type
_entity_poly.pdbx_seq_one_letter_code
_entity_poly.pdbx_strand_id
1 'polypeptide(L)' 'MAAVAAIRDPLSQGARVRIIAGEHAGKTGTIIRAYRGRPCGLDRIYVEIDGGPVGWSVAFKVEDLEAVR' A
#
# COMPACT_ATOMS: atom_id res chain seq x y z
N MET A 1 6.21 27.53 -16.29
CA MET A 1 5.50 26.76 -15.24
C MET A 1 6.11 25.38 -15.18
N ALA A 2 6.99 25.12 -14.21
CA ALA A 2 7.42 23.75 -13.95
C ALA A 2 6.19 22.99 -13.46
N ALA A 3 5.74 21.98 -14.20
CA ALA A 3 4.76 21.05 -13.69
C ALA A 3 5.41 20.39 -12.48
N VAL A 4 5.00 20.81 -11.27
CA VAL A 4 5.24 20.04 -10.06
C VAL A 4 4.54 18.73 -10.34
N ALA A 5 5.29 17.73 -10.83
CA ALA A 5 4.80 16.37 -10.94
C ALA A 5 4.29 16.07 -9.54
N ALA A 6 2.96 16.08 -9.37
CA ALA A 6 2.33 15.83 -8.10
C ALA A 6 3.02 14.59 -7.57
N ILE A 7 3.72 14.73 -6.44
CA ILE A 7 4.38 13.62 -5.78
C ILE A 7 3.24 12.70 -5.41
N ARG A 8 2.88 11.80 -6.33
CA ARG A 8 1.81 10.83 -6.13
C ARG A 8 2.32 10.02 -4.98
N ASP A 9 1.63 10.10 -3.85
CA ASP A 9 2.06 9.40 -2.65
C ASP A 9 2.28 7.94 -3.07
N PRO A 10 3.50 7.40 -2.91
CA PRO A 10 3.87 6.12 -3.49
C PRO A 10 3.06 4.96 -2.90
N LEU A 11 2.34 5.20 -1.79
CA LEU A 11 1.47 4.28 -1.10
C LEU A 11 0.00 4.75 -1.14
N SER A 12 -0.39 5.36 -2.26
CA SER A 12 -1.78 5.73 -2.54
C SER A 12 -2.63 4.52 -2.93
N GLN A 13 -3.95 4.67 -2.81
CA GLN A 13 -4.88 3.73 -3.44
C GLN A 13 -4.58 3.58 -4.94
N GLY A 14 -4.54 2.33 -5.40
CA GLY A 14 -4.20 1.94 -6.76
C GLY A 14 -2.70 1.76 -7.01
N ALA A 15 -1.82 2.10 -6.07
CA ALA A 15 -0.39 1.86 -6.22
C ALA A 15 -0.06 0.38 -6.05
N ARG A 16 0.90 -0.11 -6.83
CA ARG A 16 1.49 -1.43 -6.62
C ARG A 16 2.56 -1.35 -5.54
N VAL A 17 2.50 -2.31 -4.63
CA VAL A 17 3.43 -2.41 -3.51
C VAL A 17 3.92 -3.83 -3.39
N ARG A 18 5.15 -3.95 -2.90
CA ARG A 18 5.75 -5.19 -2.46
C ARG A 18 5.72 -5.22 -0.94
N ILE A 19 5.26 -6.33 -0.40
CA ILE A 19 5.28 -6.56 1.04
C ILE A 19 6.69 -7.02 1.38
N ILE A 20 7.36 -6.32 2.29
CA ILE A 20 8.74 -6.62 2.69
C ILE A 20 8.83 -7.27 4.07
N ALA A 21 7.75 -7.23 4.84
CA ALA A 21 7.69 -7.78 6.19
C ALA A 21 6.38 -8.54 6.47
N GLY A 22 6.41 -9.43 7.46
CA GLY A 22 5.27 -10.26 7.87
C GLY A 22 5.11 -11.56 7.07
N GLU A 23 3.97 -12.24 7.23
CA GLU A 23 3.67 -13.54 6.62
C GLU A 23 3.63 -13.50 5.08
N HIS A 24 3.42 -12.32 4.51
CA HIS A 24 3.32 -12.12 3.06
C HIS A 24 4.55 -11.42 2.47
N ALA A 25 5.66 -11.38 3.22
CA ALA A 25 6.93 -10.84 2.74
C ALA A 25 7.36 -11.51 1.42
N GLY A 26 7.81 -10.69 0.47
CA GLY A 26 8.21 -11.11 -0.86
C GLY A 26 7.08 -11.09 -1.90
N LYS A 27 5.80 -11.01 -1.49
CA LYS A 27 4.67 -10.90 -2.41
C LYS A 27 4.43 -9.46 -2.85
N THR A 28 3.82 -9.30 -4.01
CA THR A 28 3.30 -8.01 -4.50
C THR A 28 1.79 -7.96 -4.42
N GLY A 29 1.26 -6.75 -4.38
CA GLY A 29 -0.16 -6.50 -4.39
C GLY A 29 -0.49 -5.06 -4.77
N THR A 30 -1.79 -4.79 -4.84
CA THR A 30 -2.32 -3.47 -5.15
C THR A 30 -3.00 -2.89 -3.94
N ILE A 31 -2.69 -1.63 -3.59
CA ILE A 31 -3.37 -0.94 -2.50
C ILE A 31 -4.81 -0.66 -2.93
N ILE A 32 -5.77 -1.23 -2.20
CA ILE A 32 -7.19 -0.92 -2.41
C ILE A 32 -7.69 0.20 -1.51
N ARG A 33 -7.10 0.38 -0.32
CA ARG A 33 -7.39 1.52 0.58
C ARG A 33 -6.16 1.90 1.40
N ALA A 34 -5.87 3.18 1.52
CA ALA A 34 -4.84 3.70 2.41
C ALA A 34 -5.47 4.65 3.43
N TYR A 35 -5.44 4.28 4.71
CA TYR A 35 -5.80 5.17 5.81
C TYR A 35 -4.52 5.69 6.44
N ARG A 36 -4.13 6.91 6.07
CA ARG A 36 -2.94 7.60 6.57
C ARG A 36 -3.30 8.95 7.18
N GLY A 37 -2.63 9.33 8.26
CA GLY A 37 -2.76 10.67 8.87
C GLY A 37 -4.03 10.88 9.71
N ARG A 38 -4.59 9.81 10.30
CA ARG A 38 -5.70 9.96 11.26
C ARG A 38 -5.14 10.41 12.62
N PRO A 39 -5.68 11.46 13.26
CA PRO A 39 -5.19 11.96 14.55
C PRO A 39 -5.29 10.95 15.70
N CYS A 40 -6.10 9.89 15.54
CA CYS A 40 -6.33 8.86 16.57
C CYS A 40 -6.21 7.43 16.02
N GLY A 41 -5.80 7.26 14.76
CA GLY A 41 -5.83 5.96 14.07
C GLY A 41 -4.45 5.54 13.62
N LEU A 42 -4.08 4.29 13.91
CA LEU A 42 -2.89 3.66 13.34
C LEU A 42 -2.99 3.72 11.81
N ASP A 43 -1.92 4.14 11.15
CA ASP A 43 -1.83 4.10 9.69
C ASP A 43 -1.99 2.65 9.22
N ARG A 44 -2.97 2.40 8.36
CA ARG A 44 -3.28 1.06 7.84
C ARG A 44 -3.52 1.13 6.35
N ILE A 45 -2.82 0.28 5.63
CA ILE A 45 -2.92 0.15 4.18
C ILE A 45 -3.47 -1.24 3.88
N TYR A 46 -4.62 -1.30 3.21
CA TYR A 46 -5.23 -2.53 2.75
C TYR A 46 -4.70 -2.85 1.36
N VAL A 47 -4.04 -3.99 1.24
CA VAL A 47 -3.42 -4.46 0.00
C VAL A 47 -4.11 -5.75 -0.42
N GLU A 48 -4.56 -5.79 -1.67
CA GLU A 48 -4.98 -7.04 -2.32
C GLU A 48 -3.73 -7.70 -2.92
N ILE A 49 -3.41 -8.90 -2.45
CA ILE A 49 -2.17 -9.60 -2.82
C ILE A 49 -2.38 -10.32 -4.14
N ASP A 50 -1.41 -10.20 -5.06
CA ASP A 50 -1.42 -10.91 -6.34
C ASP A 50 -1.42 -12.43 -6.07
N GLY A 51 -2.46 -13.13 -6.53
CA GLY A 51 -2.66 -14.57 -6.30
C GLY A 51 -3.37 -14.92 -4.98
N GLY A 52 -3.84 -13.93 -4.22
CA GLY A 52 -4.77 -14.14 -3.11
C GLY A 52 -6.21 -14.43 -3.57
N PRO A 53 -7.10 -14.86 -2.65
CA PRO A 53 -8.53 -14.94 -2.93
C PRO A 53 -9.10 -13.60 -3.39
N VAL A 54 -9.97 -13.63 -4.40
CA VAL A 54 -10.60 -12.42 -4.95
C VAL A 54 -11.37 -11.66 -3.86
N GLY A 55 -11.10 -10.36 -3.72
CA GLY A 55 -11.72 -9.52 -2.70
C GLY A 55 -11.12 -9.67 -1.30
N TRP A 56 -10.04 -10.45 -1.14
CA TRP A 56 -9.31 -10.53 0.11
C TRP A 56 -8.19 -9.51 0.16
N SER A 57 -8.30 -8.59 1.11
CA SER A 57 -7.28 -7.59 1.39
C SER A 57 -6.72 -7.75 2.78
N VAL A 58 -5.40 -7.63 2.89
CA VAL A 58 -4.70 -7.70 4.17
C VAL A 58 -4.26 -6.29 4.56
N ALA A 59 -4.43 -5.97 5.84
CA ALA A 59 -4.01 -4.68 6.39
C ALA A 59 -2.53 -4.75 6.79
N PHE A 60 -1.73 -3.87 6.20
CA PHE A 60 -0.31 -3.70 6.48
C PHE A 60 -0.04 -2.32 7.02
N LYS A 61 1.08 -2.18 7.74
CA LYS A 61 1.62 -0.86 8.06
C LYS A 61 2.39 -0.32 6.87
N VAL A 62 2.60 0.99 6.89
CA VAL A 62 3.40 1.71 5.90
C VAL A 62 4.84 1.16 5.85
N GLU A 63 5.41 0.84 7.01
CA GLU A 63 6.78 0.33 7.14
C GLU A 63 6.98 -1.08 6.55
N ASP A 64 5.90 -1.86 6.41
CA ASP A 64 5.94 -3.22 5.88
C ASP A 64 5.79 -3.28 4.36
N LEU A 65 5.61 -2.12 3.71
CA LEU A 65 5.31 -1.99 2.29
C LEU A 65 6.35 -1.14 1.56
N GLU A 66 6.81 -1.65 0.43
CA GLU A 66 7.69 -0.95 -0.49
C GLU A 66 6.94 -0.65 -1.79
N ALA A 67 6.93 0.60 -2.23
CA ALA A 67 6.26 0.96 -3.48
C ALA A 67 7.05 0.48 -4.69
N VAL A 68 6.40 -0.29 -5.57
CA VAL A 68 6.99 -0.76 -6.83
C VAL A 68 6.71 0.33 -7.87
N ARG A 69 7.77 1.03 -8.30
CA ARG A 69 7.71 2.05 -9.34
C ARG A 69 7.76 1.44 -10.74
#